data_AF-A0A957A5X2-F1
#
_entry.id   AF-A0A957A5X2-F1
#
_cell.length_a   1.000
_cell.length_b   1.000
_cell.length_c   1.000
_cell.angle_alpha   90.00
_cell.angle_beta   90.00
_cell.angle_gamma   90.00
#
_symmetry.space_group_name_H-M   'P 1'
#
loop_
_entity.id
_entity.type
_entity.pdbx_description
1 polymer ?
#
loop_
_entity_poly.entity_id
_entity_poly.type
_entity_poly.pdbx_seq_one_letter_code
_entity_poly.pdbx_strand_id
1 'polypeptide(L)'
;MTGPFDRIRRQLQAHPRVTVAAASSAFAAVATVVARRRDGNSPVLPRPEEIGATTAVAVHNAAKGEVIRAVRAADVPLGSIVGDTARDIVSQAIESGVDVAPAAVGAVEGALEIAHVVGESPLSAGQRAAAAALQSAEAHSLAAGDRVRDVLAPYFEPSPGLSADD
;
A
#
# COMPACT_ATOMS: atom_id res chain seq x y z
N MET A 1 -38.93 -10.08 -7.39
CA MET A 1 -37.71 -9.90 -8.21
C MET A 1 -36.79 -8.95 -7.46
N THR A 2 -35.66 -9.41 -6.92
CA THR A 2 -34.72 -8.50 -6.23
C THR A 2 -33.91 -7.73 -7.27
N GLY A 3 -33.99 -6.40 -7.23
CA GLY A 3 -33.33 -5.54 -8.21
C GLY A 3 -31.80 -5.65 -8.14
N PRO A 4 -31.08 -5.17 -9.17
CA PRO A 4 -29.61 -5.18 -9.19
C PRO A 4 -28.97 -4.54 -7.95
N PHE A 5 -29.63 -3.54 -7.35
CA PHE A 5 -29.20 -2.88 -6.12
C PHE A 5 -29.26 -3.79 -4.87
N ASP A 6 -30.22 -4.70 -4.76
CA ASP A 6 -30.33 -5.64 -3.62
C ASP A 6 -29.26 -6.74 -3.68
N ARG A 7 -28.73 -7.02 -4.88
CA ARG A 7 -27.64 -7.98 -5.09
C ARG A 7 -26.31 -7.35 -4.70
N ILE A 8 -26.08 -6.11 -5.13
CA ILE A 8 -24.89 -5.31 -4.75
C ILE A 8 -24.87 -5.06 -3.24
N ARG A 9 -26.00 -4.66 -2.63
CA ARG A 9 -26.09 -4.43 -1.19
C ARG A 9 -25.76 -5.68 -0.37
N ARG A 10 -26.20 -6.87 -0.80
CA ARG A 10 -25.86 -8.15 -0.13
C ARG A 10 -24.38 -8.53 -0.30
N GLN A 11 -23.79 -8.27 -1.46
CA GLN A 11 -22.35 -8.48 -1.68
C GLN A 11 -21.48 -7.52 -0.85
N LEU A 12 -21.89 -6.25 -0.73
CA LEU A 12 -21.21 -5.25 0.09
C LEU A 12 -21.31 -5.56 1.60
N GLN A 13 -22.44 -6.11 2.04
CA GLN A 13 -22.63 -6.57 3.43
C GLN A 13 -21.86 -7.86 3.74
N ALA A 14 -21.63 -8.73 2.74
CA ALA A 14 -20.86 -9.96 2.89
C ALA A 14 -19.34 -9.73 2.91
N HIS A 15 -18.86 -8.61 2.36
CA HIS A 15 -17.43 -8.32 2.23
C HIS A 15 -17.07 -6.90 2.68
N PRO A 16 -17.15 -6.60 3.99
CA PRO A 16 -16.89 -5.25 4.53
C PRO A 16 -15.50 -4.71 4.17
N ARG A 17 -14.51 -5.58 3.95
CA ARG A 17 -13.14 -5.20 3.56
C ARG A 17 -13.00 -4.77 2.10
N VAL A 18 -13.78 -5.37 1.19
CA VAL A 18 -13.87 -4.94 -0.22
C VAL A 18 -14.56 -3.58 -0.29
N THR A 19 -15.55 -3.36 0.57
CA THR A 19 -16.22 -2.06 0.73
C THR A 19 -15.26 -0.99 1.21
N VAL A 20 -14.32 -1.27 2.12
CA VAL A 20 -13.32 -0.29 2.57
C VAL A 20 -12.31 0.03 1.48
N ALA A 21 -11.73 -0.97 0.80
CA ALA A 21 -10.77 -0.71 -0.28
C ALA A 21 -11.43 0.03 -1.46
N ALA A 22 -12.62 -0.40 -1.88
CA ALA A 22 -13.40 0.29 -2.90
C ALA A 22 -13.85 1.68 -2.42
N ALA A 23 -14.16 1.87 -1.13
CA ALA A 23 -14.47 3.18 -0.57
C ALA A 23 -13.25 4.10 -0.50
N SER A 24 -12.04 3.59 -0.22
CA SER A 24 -10.80 4.38 -0.24
C SER A 24 -10.42 4.78 -1.66
N SER A 25 -10.51 3.86 -2.62
CA SER A 25 -10.32 4.17 -4.05
C SER A 25 -11.42 5.09 -4.58
N ALA A 26 -12.68 4.90 -4.14
CA ALA A 26 -13.77 5.78 -4.46
C ALA A 26 -13.62 7.14 -3.76
N PHE A 27 -13.05 7.24 -2.57
CA PHE A 27 -12.79 8.52 -1.89
C PHE A 27 -11.65 9.28 -2.59
N ALA A 28 -10.60 8.58 -3.04
CA ALA A 28 -9.57 9.16 -3.88
C ALA A 28 -10.13 9.62 -5.24
N ALA A 29 -10.98 8.81 -5.87
CA ALA A 29 -11.65 9.16 -7.11
C ALA A 29 -12.68 10.29 -6.92
N VAL A 30 -13.44 10.30 -5.82
CA VAL A 30 -14.41 11.34 -5.45
C VAL A 30 -13.70 12.62 -5.06
N ALA A 31 -12.57 12.60 -4.37
CA ALA A 31 -11.73 13.78 -4.16
C ALA A 31 -11.26 14.36 -5.50
N THR A 32 -10.84 13.49 -6.41
CA THR A 32 -10.42 13.86 -7.78
C THR A 32 -11.60 14.40 -8.62
N VAL A 33 -12.80 13.85 -8.46
CA VAL A 33 -14.02 14.22 -9.22
C VAL A 33 -14.75 15.42 -8.60
N VAL A 34 -14.76 15.58 -7.27
CA VAL A 34 -15.26 16.76 -6.55
C VAL A 34 -14.39 17.97 -6.88
N ALA A 35 -13.06 17.80 -6.96
CA ALA A 35 -12.15 18.80 -7.53
C ALA A 35 -12.50 19.15 -8.99
N ARG A 36 -13.10 18.23 -9.76
CA ARG A 36 -13.54 18.48 -11.16
C ARG A 36 -14.97 19.03 -11.29
N ARG A 37 -15.83 18.90 -10.28
CA ARG A 37 -17.26 19.24 -10.36
C ARG A 37 -17.70 20.40 -9.48
N ARG A 38 -16.89 20.83 -8.50
CA ARG A 38 -17.28 21.96 -7.64
C ARG A 38 -17.26 23.31 -8.35
N ASP A 39 -16.61 23.41 -9.50
CA ASP A 39 -16.49 24.68 -10.21
C ASP A 39 -17.13 24.62 -11.59
N GLY A 40 -18.45 24.83 -11.56
CA GLY A 40 -19.09 25.62 -12.60
C GLY A 40 -18.74 27.11 -12.52
N ASN A 41 -17.84 27.56 -11.62
CA ASN A 41 -17.17 28.86 -11.67
C ASN A 41 -15.93 28.86 -10.75
N SER A 42 -14.77 28.60 -11.36
CA SER A 42 -13.38 28.76 -10.85
C SER A 42 -12.86 27.85 -9.71
N PRO A 43 -12.19 26.74 -10.11
CA PRO A 43 -11.01 26.15 -9.49
C PRO A 43 -10.43 26.54 -8.14
N VAL A 44 -11.07 26.48 -6.95
CA VAL A 44 -10.27 26.66 -5.71
C VAL A 44 -9.65 25.32 -5.29
N LEU A 45 -8.44 25.07 -5.80
CA LEU A 45 -7.63 23.92 -5.42
C LEU A 45 -7.32 23.96 -3.90
N PRO A 46 -7.35 22.80 -3.21
CA PRO A 46 -6.77 22.71 -1.87
C PRO A 46 -5.30 23.12 -1.96
N ARG A 47 -4.76 23.70 -0.88
CA ARG A 47 -3.37 24.13 -0.91
C ARG A 47 -2.48 22.90 -1.07
N PRO A 48 -1.36 22.95 -1.83
CA PRO A 48 -0.48 21.80 -2.05
C PRO A 48 -0.07 21.07 -0.76
N GLU A 49 0.03 21.82 0.33
CA GLU A 49 0.32 21.41 1.71
C GLU A 49 -0.74 20.45 2.30
N GLU A 50 -2.01 20.62 1.94
CA GLU A 50 -3.17 19.86 2.46
C GLU A 50 -3.40 18.56 1.66
N ILE A 51 -2.94 18.54 0.40
CA ILE A 51 -3.06 17.40 -0.51
C ILE A 51 -1.98 16.36 -0.21
N GLY A 52 -0.78 16.79 0.18
CA GLY A 52 0.37 15.90 0.41
C GLY A 52 0.08 14.80 1.43
N ALA A 53 -0.44 15.16 2.61
CA ALA A 53 -0.75 14.19 3.67
C ALA A 53 -1.91 13.25 3.29
N THR A 54 -2.98 13.77 2.69
CA THR A 54 -4.15 12.96 2.27
C THR A 54 -3.78 11.98 1.16
N THR A 55 -2.95 12.42 0.21
CA THR A 55 -2.46 11.58 -0.89
C THR A 55 -1.51 10.51 -0.38
N ALA A 56 -0.60 10.84 0.53
CA ALA A 56 0.30 9.86 1.15
C ALA A 56 -0.48 8.77 1.89
N VAL A 57 -1.52 9.12 2.65
CA VAL A 57 -2.38 8.14 3.34
C VAL A 57 -3.14 7.25 2.35
N ALA A 58 -3.63 7.82 1.25
CA ALA A 58 -4.32 7.05 0.22
C ALA A 58 -3.38 6.05 -0.49
N VAL A 59 -2.17 6.50 -0.87
CA VAL A 59 -1.13 5.66 -1.48
C VAL A 59 -0.70 4.55 -0.55
N HIS A 60 -0.47 4.87 0.73
CA HIS A 60 -0.14 3.90 1.76
C HIS A 60 -1.23 2.82 1.90
N ASN A 61 -2.49 3.22 2.07
CA ASN A 61 -3.60 2.27 2.25
C ASN A 61 -3.84 1.43 0.99
N ALA A 62 -3.65 2.00 -0.19
CA ALA A 62 -3.74 1.26 -1.45
C ALA A 62 -2.64 0.18 -1.54
N ALA A 63 -1.38 0.55 -1.27
CA ALA A 63 -0.26 -0.38 -1.24
C ALA A 63 -0.47 -1.52 -0.23
N LYS A 64 -0.90 -1.17 0.99
CA LYS A 64 -1.24 -2.12 2.05
C LYS A 64 -2.34 -3.10 1.64
N GLY A 65 -3.44 -2.55 1.12
CA GLY A 65 -4.57 -3.34 0.63
C GLY A 65 -4.19 -4.27 -0.52
N GLU A 66 -3.29 -3.83 -1.40
CA GLU A 66 -2.83 -4.60 -2.56
C GLU A 66 -2.01 -5.83 -2.15
N VAL A 67 -1.06 -5.71 -1.20
CA VAL A 67 -0.34 -6.87 -0.65
C VAL A 67 -1.30 -7.87 -0.02
N ILE A 68 -2.22 -7.40 0.81
CA ILE A 68 -3.24 -8.25 1.46
C ILE A 68 -4.12 -8.95 0.42
N ARG A 69 -4.52 -8.22 -0.63
CA ARG A 69 -5.35 -8.75 -1.73
C ARG A 69 -4.61 -9.82 -2.52
N ALA A 70 -3.37 -9.55 -2.94
CA ALA A 70 -2.55 -10.45 -3.74
C ALA A 70 -2.34 -11.80 -3.01
N VAL A 71 -1.94 -11.74 -1.74
CA VAL A 71 -1.72 -12.95 -0.93
C VAL A 71 -3.02 -13.74 -0.71
N ARG A 72 -4.14 -13.06 -0.44
CA ARG A 72 -5.44 -13.74 -0.23
C ARG A 72 -6.06 -14.31 -1.50
N ALA A 73 -5.68 -13.78 -2.66
CA ALA A 73 -6.16 -14.27 -3.95
C ALA A 73 -5.34 -15.46 -4.47
N ALA A 74 -4.20 -15.77 -3.86
CA ALA A 74 -3.34 -16.86 -4.27
C ALA A 74 -3.86 -18.22 -3.79
N ASP A 75 -3.79 -19.22 -4.67
CA ASP A 75 -4.15 -20.61 -4.33
C ASP A 75 -3.23 -21.18 -3.23
N VAL A 76 -1.95 -20.77 -3.24
CA VAL A 76 -0.97 -21.08 -2.20
C VAL A 76 -0.33 -19.76 -1.73
N PRO A 77 -0.66 -19.28 -0.52
CA PRO A 77 -0.09 -18.04 0.02
C PRO A 77 1.37 -18.26 0.44
N LEU A 78 2.31 -17.71 -0.33
CA LEU A 78 3.75 -17.79 -0.06
C LEU A 78 4.34 -16.42 0.21
N GLY A 79 5.40 -16.37 1.02
CA GLY A 79 6.14 -15.13 1.27
C GLY A 79 6.71 -14.49 -0.01
N SER A 80 7.01 -15.27 -1.06
CA SER A 80 7.46 -14.72 -2.35
C SER A 80 6.44 -13.74 -2.96
N ILE A 81 5.13 -14.01 -2.81
CA ILE A 81 4.06 -13.14 -3.31
C ILE A 81 4.10 -11.78 -2.62
N VAL A 82 4.42 -11.74 -1.32
CA VAL A 82 4.59 -10.49 -0.57
C VAL A 82 5.74 -9.67 -1.15
N GLY A 83 6.89 -10.31 -1.38
CA GLY A 83 8.05 -9.64 -1.97
C GLY A 83 7.79 -9.13 -3.39
N ASP A 84 7.22 -9.96 -4.25
CA ASP A 84 6.92 -9.59 -5.63
C ASP A 84 5.88 -8.46 -5.71
N THR A 85 4.82 -8.53 -4.90
CA THR A 85 3.81 -7.47 -4.84
C THR A 85 4.39 -6.15 -4.31
N ALA A 86 5.26 -6.20 -3.29
CA ALA A 86 5.93 -5.01 -2.77
C ALA A 86 6.87 -4.37 -3.83
N ARG A 87 7.59 -5.20 -4.60
CA ARG A 87 8.42 -4.72 -5.72
C ARG A 87 7.56 -4.00 -6.76
N ASP A 88 6.46 -4.62 -7.18
CA ASP A 88 5.55 -4.10 -8.21
C ASP A 88 4.89 -2.79 -7.77
N ILE A 89 4.43 -2.70 -6.53
CA ILE A 89 3.85 -1.48 -5.95
C ILE A 89 4.84 -0.31 -6.05
N VAL A 90 6.09 -0.53 -5.67
CA VAL A 90 7.11 0.53 -5.69
C VAL A 90 7.50 0.91 -7.11
N SER A 91 7.65 -0.07 -8.01
CA SER A 91 7.90 0.22 -9.43
C SER A 91 6.77 1.07 -10.03
N GLN A 92 5.51 0.69 -9.79
CA GLN A 92 4.35 1.45 -10.25
C GLN A 92 4.28 2.86 -9.67
N ALA A 93 4.63 3.03 -8.38
CA ALA A 93 4.69 4.36 -7.76
C ALA A 93 5.72 5.26 -8.47
N ILE A 94 6.91 4.73 -8.77
CA ILE A 94 7.99 5.45 -9.46
C ILE A 94 7.58 5.82 -10.89
N GLU A 95 7.09 4.84 -11.66
CA GLU A 95 6.63 5.04 -13.04
C GLU A 95 5.48 6.05 -13.13
N SER A 96 4.65 6.13 -12.09
CA SER A 96 3.54 7.07 -11.98
C SER A 96 3.94 8.45 -11.42
N GLY A 97 5.22 8.65 -11.05
CA GLY A 97 5.71 9.89 -10.45
C GLY A 97 5.15 10.19 -9.05
N VAL A 98 4.74 9.15 -8.32
CA VAL A 98 4.19 9.23 -6.95
C VAL A 98 5.32 9.03 -5.93
N ASP A 99 5.21 9.65 -4.74
CA ASP A 99 6.17 9.43 -3.66
C ASP A 99 6.20 7.95 -3.25
N VAL A 100 7.39 7.35 -3.32
CA VAL A 100 7.65 5.95 -3.00
C VAL A 100 7.58 5.66 -1.51
N ALA A 101 7.81 6.64 -0.65
CA ALA A 101 7.83 6.45 0.80
C ALA A 101 6.51 5.89 1.36
N PRO A 102 5.34 6.53 1.14
CA PRO A 102 4.06 5.98 1.62
C PRO A 102 3.72 4.62 0.99
N ALA A 103 4.08 4.39 -0.28
CA ALA A 103 3.85 3.12 -0.95
C ALA A 103 4.67 1.98 -0.33
N ALA A 104 5.96 2.22 -0.07
CA ALA A 104 6.86 1.26 0.56
C ALA A 104 6.43 0.92 1.99
N VAL A 105 6.09 1.94 2.80
CA VAL A 105 5.57 1.73 4.16
C VAL A 105 4.25 0.95 4.13
N GLY A 106 3.35 1.29 3.21
CA GLY A 106 2.08 0.57 3.03
C GLY A 106 2.27 -0.90 2.67
N ALA A 107 3.18 -1.19 1.74
CA ALA A 107 3.49 -2.57 1.34
C ALA A 107 4.06 -3.38 2.53
N VAL A 108 4.95 -2.80 3.33
CA VAL A 108 5.50 -3.44 4.53
C VAL A 108 4.41 -3.69 5.57
N GLU A 109 3.55 -2.70 5.87
CA GLU A 109 2.44 -2.93 6.80
C GLU A 109 1.45 -4.00 6.31
N GLY A 110 1.20 -4.06 4.99
CA GLY A 110 0.39 -5.11 4.38
C GLY A 110 1.02 -6.49 4.59
N ALA A 111 2.35 -6.58 4.47
CA ALA A 111 3.11 -7.79 4.74
C ALA A 111 3.01 -8.22 6.21
N LEU A 112 3.15 -7.28 7.16
CA LEU A 112 2.99 -7.56 8.59
C LEU A 112 1.61 -8.13 8.91
N GLU A 113 0.55 -7.51 8.38
CA GLU A 113 -0.83 -7.94 8.63
C GLU A 113 -1.14 -9.32 8.06
N ILE A 114 -0.48 -9.70 6.95
CA ILE A 114 -0.73 -10.95 6.25
C ILE A 114 0.30 -12.05 6.54
N ALA A 115 1.31 -11.77 7.37
CA ALA A 115 2.39 -12.70 7.72
C ALA A 115 1.88 -14.07 8.19
N HIS A 116 0.83 -14.07 9.02
CA HIS A 116 0.19 -15.29 9.52
C HIS A 116 -0.43 -16.17 8.42
N VAL A 117 -0.87 -15.58 7.30
CA VAL A 117 -1.48 -16.31 6.18
C VAL A 117 -0.41 -17.05 5.37
N VAL A 118 0.79 -16.49 5.27
CA VAL A 118 1.92 -17.09 4.56
C VAL A 118 2.81 -17.95 5.46
N GLY A 119 2.44 -18.11 6.74
CA GLY A 119 3.18 -18.93 7.71
C GLY A 119 4.52 -18.35 8.16
N GLU A 120 4.69 -17.03 8.10
CA GLU A 120 5.92 -16.33 8.49
C GLU A 120 5.73 -15.49 9.76
N SER A 121 6.84 -15.16 10.43
CA SER A 121 6.81 -14.15 11.50
C SER A 121 6.51 -12.76 10.90
N PRO A 122 5.84 -11.85 11.63
CA PRO A 122 5.63 -10.48 11.16
C PRO A 122 6.94 -9.80 10.75
N LEU A 123 7.99 -9.93 11.57
CA LEU A 123 9.30 -9.34 11.27
C LEU A 123 9.85 -9.85 9.94
N SER A 124 9.82 -11.18 9.71
CA SER A 124 10.32 -11.78 8.46
C SER A 124 9.55 -11.31 7.24
N ALA A 125 8.22 -11.23 7.32
CA ALA A 125 7.38 -10.73 6.23
C ALA A 125 7.66 -9.25 5.94
N GLY A 126 7.79 -8.44 6.99
CA GLY A 126 8.13 -7.01 6.89
C GLY A 126 9.51 -6.79 6.26
N GLN A 127 10.53 -7.53 6.70
CA GLN A 127 11.89 -7.48 6.15
C GLN A 127 11.92 -7.88 4.67
N ARG A 128 11.16 -8.92 4.29
CA ARG A 128 11.05 -9.35 2.89
C ARG A 128 10.43 -8.26 2.01
N ALA A 129 9.31 -7.69 2.44
CA ALA A 129 8.65 -6.60 1.73
C ALA A 129 9.57 -5.36 1.64
N ALA A 130 10.25 -5.02 2.73
CA ALA A 130 11.17 -3.89 2.79
C ALA A 130 12.36 -4.08 1.84
N ALA A 131 12.97 -5.28 1.82
CA ALA A 131 14.07 -5.60 0.92
C ALA A 131 13.64 -5.54 -0.55
N ALA A 132 12.45 -6.06 -0.88
CA ALA A 132 11.92 -6.02 -2.24
C ALA A 132 11.58 -4.59 -2.69
N ALA A 133 10.98 -3.78 -1.80
CA ALA A 133 10.70 -2.37 -2.03
C ALA A 133 11.99 -1.57 -2.28
N LEU A 134 13.02 -1.77 -1.44
CA LEU A 134 14.30 -1.10 -1.57
C LEU A 134 15.00 -1.49 -2.88
N GLN A 135 15.07 -2.79 -3.18
CA GLN A 135 15.65 -3.28 -4.44
C GLN A 135 14.96 -2.65 -5.65
N SER A 136 13.63 -2.56 -5.62
CA SER A 136 12.83 -1.91 -6.67
C SER A 136 13.21 -0.44 -6.83
N ALA A 137 13.31 0.31 -5.72
CA ALA A 137 13.63 1.71 -5.72
C ALA A 137 15.07 2.00 -6.19
N GLU A 138 16.06 1.24 -5.71
CA GLU A 138 17.46 1.36 -6.09
C GLU A 138 17.70 1.06 -7.57
N ALA A 139 16.95 0.12 -8.15
CA ALA A 139 17.03 -0.19 -9.57
C ALA A 139 16.60 1.00 -10.47
N HIS A 140 15.76 1.91 -9.95
CA HIS A 140 15.30 3.08 -10.69
C HIS A 140 16.18 4.31 -10.45
N SER A 141 16.52 4.62 -9.19
CA SER A 141 17.43 5.73 -8.88
C SER A 141 18.00 5.66 -7.47
N LEU A 142 19.19 6.23 -7.27
CA LEU A 142 19.80 6.37 -5.94
C LEU A 142 18.87 7.15 -4.99
N ALA A 143 18.27 8.25 -5.45
CA ALA A 143 17.39 9.08 -4.61
C ALA A 143 16.13 8.34 -4.15
N ALA A 144 15.53 7.50 -4.99
CA ALA A 144 14.40 6.66 -4.59
C ALA A 144 14.84 5.58 -3.59
N GLY A 145 16.00 4.96 -3.82
CA GLY A 145 16.60 4.00 -2.90
C GLY A 145 16.85 4.60 -1.51
N ASP A 146 17.47 5.77 -1.44
CA ASP A 146 17.71 6.49 -0.18
C ASP A 146 16.41 6.83 0.53
N ARG A 147 15.41 7.31 -0.21
CA ARG A 147 14.09 7.65 0.34
C ARG A 147 13.40 6.44 0.98
N VAL A 148 13.46 5.27 0.33
CA VAL A 148 12.89 4.02 0.86
C VAL A 148 13.72 3.51 2.05
N ARG A 149 15.04 3.59 1.97
CA ARG A 149 15.94 3.17 3.07
C ARG A 149 15.68 3.97 4.34
N ASP A 150 15.52 5.28 4.23
CA ASP A 150 15.25 6.16 5.37
C ASP A 150 13.95 5.80 6.09
N VAL A 151 12.85 5.61 5.34
CA VAL A 151 11.53 5.36 5.95
C VAL A 151 11.36 3.92 6.44
N LEU A 152 12.18 2.98 5.95
CA LEU A 152 12.14 1.57 6.34
C LEU A 152 13.35 1.13 7.16
N ALA A 153 14.20 2.05 7.63
CA ALA A 153 15.39 1.77 8.44
C ALA A 153 15.18 0.73 9.57
N PRO A 154 14.06 0.74 10.32
CA PRO A 154 13.80 -0.27 11.36
C PRO A 154 13.75 -1.72 10.88
N TYR A 155 13.56 -1.96 9.58
CA TYR A 155 13.50 -3.28 8.97
C TYR A 155 14.85 -3.73 8.39
N PHE A 156 15.84 -2.84 8.33
CA PHE A 156 17.17 -3.14 7.79
C PHE A 156 18.25 -3.22 8.88
N GLU A 157 18.01 -2.60 10.04
CA GLU A 157 18.93 -2.68 11.16
C GLU A 157 18.78 -4.01 11.92
N PRO A 158 19.88 -4.67 12.31
CA PRO A 158 19.80 -5.78 13.26
C PRO A 158 19.23 -5.25 14.57
N SER A 159 18.25 -5.96 15.16
CA SER A 159 17.66 -5.54 16.43
C SER A 159 18.77 -5.26 17.46
N PRO A 160 18.82 -4.06 18.05
CA PRO A 160 19.78 -3.78 19.11
C PRO A 160 19.37 -4.61 20.33
N GLY A 161 20.01 -5.76 20.53
CA GLY A 161 19.76 -6.62 21.69
C GLY A 161 19.90 -8.13 21.51
N LEU A 162 20.21 -8.65 20.32
CA LEU A 162 20.60 -10.07 20.16
C LEU A 162 22.06 -10.12 19.72
N SER A 163 22.96 -10.00 20.70
CA SER A 163 24.32 -10.52 20.58
C SER A 163 24.22 -12.02 20.28
N ALA A 164 25.03 -12.51 19.36
CA ALA A 164 25.10 -13.92 18.93
C ALA A 164 25.68 -14.88 20.00
N ASP A 165 25.55 -14.54 21.29
CA ASP A 165 26.17 -15.23 22.43
C ASP A 165 25.19 -15.37 23.61
N ASP A 166 24.00 -15.93 23.38
CA ASP A 166 23.16 -16.55 24.43
C ASP A 166 22.66 -17.93 23.98
#